data_AF-A7N2W3-F1
#
_entry.id   AF-A7N2W3-F1
#
_cell.length_a   1.000
_cell.length_b   1.000
_cell.length_c   1.000
_cell.angle_alpha   90.00
_cell.angle_beta   90.00
_cell.angle_gamma   90.00
#
_symmetry.space_group_name_H-M   'P 1'
#
loop_
_entity.id
_entity.type
_entity.pdbx_description
1 polymer ?
#
loop_
_entity_poly.entity_id
_entity_poly.type
_entity_poly.pdbx_seq_one_letter_code
_entity_poly.pdbx_strand_id
1 'polypeptide(L)'
;MTPELTVTLFSDAVWLIILMVAVLVVPGLIVGLCIAVFQAATQINEQTLSFLPRLLVTLLMVIFAGHWMLRKIMELFDFLFHNIPGMIG
;
A
#
# COMPACT_ATOMS: atom_id res chain seq x y z
N MET A 1 -29.52 7.16 -0.38
CA MET A 1 -28.40 6.35 -0.92
C MET A 1 -28.89 5.39 -2.00
N THR A 2 -28.43 5.55 -3.24
CA THR A 2 -28.71 4.57 -4.31
C THR A 2 -27.64 3.47 -4.32
N PRO A 3 -27.95 2.25 -4.83
CA PRO A 3 -26.97 1.16 -4.91
C PRO A 3 -25.70 1.53 -5.68
N GLU A 4 -25.82 2.34 -6.73
CA GLU A 4 -24.71 2.78 -7.58
C GLU A 4 -23.72 3.63 -6.79
N LEU A 5 -24.22 4.54 -5.96
CA LEU A 5 -23.42 5.41 -5.11
C LEU A 5 -22.59 4.61 -4.09
N THR A 6 -23.21 3.59 -3.50
CA THR A 6 -22.53 2.68 -2.57
C THR A 6 -21.39 1.95 -3.27
N VAL A 7 -21.63 1.41 -4.48
CA VAL A 7 -20.58 0.71 -5.24
C VAL A 7 -19.40 1.63 -5.55
N THR A 8 -19.65 2.88 -5.97
CA THR A 8 -18.59 3.86 -6.23
C THR A 8 -17.77 4.15 -4.98
N LEU A 9 -18.42 4.40 -3.83
CA LEU A 9 -17.75 4.62 -2.55
C LEU A 9 -16.82 3.46 -2.16
N PHE A 10 -17.32 2.22 -2.30
CA PHE A 10 -16.50 1.03 -2.03
C PHE A 10 -15.33 0.91 -3.00
N SER A 11 -15.55 1.18 -4.29
CA SER A 11 -14.49 1.16 -5.30
C SER A 11 -13.37 2.14 -4.96
N ASP A 12 -13.70 3.36 -4.57
CA ASP A 12 -12.71 4.38 -4.20
C ASP A 12 -11.92 3.99 -2.95
N ALA A 13 -12.59 3.42 -1.94
CA ALA A 13 -11.93 2.92 -0.74
C ALA A 13 -10.98 1.75 -1.04
N VAL A 14 -11.41 0.79 -1.88
CA VAL A 14 -10.58 -0.34 -2.31
C VAL A 14 -9.38 0.15 -3.13
N TRP A 15 -9.58 1.13 -4.01
CA TRP A 15 -8.50 1.73 -4.78
C TRP A 15 -7.45 2.38 -3.88
N LEU A 16 -7.89 3.09 -2.83
CA LEU A 16 -6.98 3.67 -1.84
C LEU A 16 -6.14 2.58 -1.15
N ILE A 17 -6.77 1.48 -0.73
CA ILE A 17 -6.08 0.35 -0.10
C ILE A 17 -5.04 -0.25 -1.04
N ILE A 18 -5.41 -0.51 -2.29
CA ILE A 18 -4.50 -1.07 -3.31
C ILE A 18 -3.29 -0.15 -3.49
N LEU A 19 -3.52 1.16 -3.59
CA LEU A 19 -2.45 2.14 -3.76
C LEU A 19 -1.50 2.12 -2.54
N MET A 20 -2.04 2.14 -1.32
CA MET A 20 -1.24 2.10 -0.09
C MET A 20 -0.40 0.82 0.01
N VAL A 21 -1.00 -0.34 -0.29
CA VAL A 21 -0.29 -1.62 -0.30
C VAL A 21 0.79 -1.62 -1.38
N ALA A 22 0.49 -1.13 -2.59
CA ALA A 22 1.45 -1.09 -3.69
C ALA A 22 2.68 -0.25 -3.34
N VAL A 23 2.50 0.94 -2.77
CA VAL A 23 3.60 1.83 -2.38
C VAL A 23 4.51 1.17 -1.32
N LEU A 24 3.96 0.40 -0.39
CA LEU A 24 4.75 -0.26 0.64
C LEU A 24 5.43 -1.55 0.17
N VAL A 25 4.74 -2.33 -0.67
CA VAL A 25 5.15 -3.70 -1.00
C VAL A 25 5.99 -3.76 -2.28
N VAL A 26 5.65 -2.99 -3.32
CA VAL A 26 6.32 -3.05 -4.63
C VAL A 26 7.83 -2.77 -4.52
N PRO A 27 8.30 -1.75 -3.79
CA PRO A 27 9.74 -1.52 -3.63
C PRO A 27 10.46 -2.71 -2.98
N GLY A 28 9.84 -3.32 -1.95
CA GLY A 28 10.36 -4.51 -1.30
C GLY A 28 10.40 -5.73 -2.23
N LEU A 29 9.40 -5.88 -3.10
CA LEU A 29 9.37 -6.94 -4.11
C LEU A 29 10.48 -6.78 -5.15
N ILE A 30 10.71 -5.56 -5.64
CA ILE A 30 11.80 -5.26 -6.59
C ILE A 30 13.14 -5.65 -5.97
N VAL A 31 13.41 -5.22 -4.74
CA VAL A 31 14.65 -5.56 -4.04
C VAL A 31 14.74 -7.06 -3.78
N GLY A 32 13.65 -7.69 -3.35
CA GLY A 32 13.59 -9.14 -3.16
C GLY A 32 13.89 -9.92 -4.44
N LEU A 33 13.40 -9.45 -5.59
CA LEU A 33 13.69 -10.03 -6.90
C LEU A 33 15.17 -9.87 -7.26
N CYS A 34 15.75 -8.68 -7.08
CA CYS A 34 17.18 -8.45 -7.33
C CYS A 34 18.06 -9.39 -6.50
N ILE A 35 17.75 -9.54 -5.21
CA ILE A 35 18.49 -10.44 -4.31
C ILE A 35 18.29 -11.90 -4.70
N ALA A 36 17.08 -12.32 -5.09
CA ALA A 36 16.83 -13.70 -5.55
C ALA A 36 17.64 -14.06 -6.81
N VAL A 37 17.76 -13.13 -7.76
CA VAL A 37 18.61 -13.31 -8.95
C VAL A 37 20.08 -13.43 -8.55
N PHE A 38 20.55 -12.60 -7.63
CA PHE A 38 21.92 -12.67 -7.12
C PHE A 38 22.20 -14.01 -6.42
N GLN A 39 21.28 -14.45 -5.55
CA GLN A 39 21.35 -15.75 -4.86
C GLN A 39 21.42 -16.91 -5.85
N ALA A 40 20.60 -16.89 -6.90
CA ALA A 40 20.62 -17.89 -7.95
C ALA A 40 21.94 -17.88 -8.75
N ALA A 41 22.48 -16.70 -9.06
CA ALA A 41 23.74 -16.56 -9.80
C ALA A 41 24.95 -17.07 -9.01
N THR A 42 24.99 -16.84 -7.69
CA THR A 42 26.12 -17.23 -6.83
C THR A 42 25.91 -18.57 -6.11
N GLN A 43 24.79 -19.25 -6.32
CA GLN A 43 24.41 -20.48 -5.62
C GLN A 43 24.37 -20.32 -4.08
N ILE A 44 24.12 -19.10 -3.58
CA ILE A 44 23.99 -18.82 -2.14
C ILE A 44 22.51 -18.97 -1.76
N ASN A 45 22.17 -20.01 -1.01
CA ASN A 45 20.80 -20.29 -0.56
C ASN A 45 20.59 -19.96 0.93
N GLU A 46 20.92 -18.73 1.32
CA GLU A 46 20.72 -18.23 2.68
C GLU A 46 19.38 -17.50 2.78
N GLN A 47 18.42 -18.08 3.49
CA GLN A 47 17.06 -17.54 3.62
C GLN A 47 17.04 -16.12 4.21
N THR A 48 17.96 -15.83 5.14
CA THR A 48 18.06 -14.52 5.81
C THR A 48 18.48 -13.39 4.88
N LEU A 49 19.32 -13.68 3.87
CA LEU A 49 19.80 -12.70 2.90
C LEU A 49 18.67 -12.14 2.02
N SER A 50 17.61 -12.91 1.76
CA SER A 50 16.46 -12.43 0.98
C SER A 50 15.47 -11.64 1.83
N PHE A 51 15.36 -11.99 3.12
CA PHE A 51 14.39 -11.40 4.04
C PHE A 51 14.82 -10.00 4.52
N LEU A 52 16.06 -9.86 5.01
CA LEU A 52 16.50 -8.64 5.68
C LEU A 52 16.48 -7.39 4.77
N PRO A 53 17.02 -7.42 3.53
CA PRO A 53 16.98 -6.25 2.65
C PRO A 53 15.55 -5.83 2.31
N ARG A 54 14.66 -6.80 2.07
CA ARG A 54 13.23 -6.54 1.79
C ARG A 54 12.56 -5.84 2.96
N LEU A 55 12.80 -6.32 4.19
CA LEU A 55 12.26 -5.73 5.41
C LEU A 55 12.72 -4.28 5.57
N LEU A 56 14.02 -4.01 5.42
CA LEU A 56 14.57 -2.66 5.53
C LEU A 56 13.93 -1.70 4.52
N VAL A 57 13.74 -2.15 3.28
CA VAL A 57 13.10 -1.36 2.23
C VAL A 57 11.64 -1.07 2.54
N THR A 58 10.88 -2.06 3.02
CA THR A 58 9.50 -1.82 3.47
C THR A 58 9.44 -0.82 4.62
N LEU A 59 10.34 -0.92 5.61
CA LEU A 59 10.40 0.04 6.72
C LEU A 59 10.74 1.46 6.24
N LEU A 60 11.68 1.59 5.31
CA LEU A 60 12.01 2.88 4.70
C LEU A 60 10.81 3.46 3.93
N MET A 61 10.05 2.62 3.22
CA MET A 61 8.83 3.06 2.55
C MET A 61 7.75 3.50 3.53
N VAL A 62 7.62 2.87 4.69
CA VAL A 62 6.70 3.34 5.74
C VAL A 62 7.12 4.73 6.24
N ILE A 63 8.41 4.97 6.46
CA ILE A 63 8.90 6.29 6.89
C ILE A 63 8.67 7.34 5.80
N PHE A 64 8.99 7.02 4.55
CA PHE A 64 8.91 7.94 3.42
C PHE A 64 7.46 8.24 3.01
N ALA A 65 6.63 7.21 2.87
CA ALA A 65 5.24 7.33 2.42
C ALA A 65 4.25 7.55 3.57
N GLY A 66 4.65 7.38 4.84
CA GLY A 66 3.76 7.42 5.99
C GLY A 66 2.97 8.72 6.12
N HIS A 67 3.63 9.88 5.96
CA HIS A 67 2.94 11.18 6.00
C HIS A 67 1.89 11.30 4.87
N TRP A 68 2.25 10.89 3.66
CA TRP A 68 1.37 10.93 2.50
C TRP A 68 0.18 9.97 2.64
N MET A 69 0.42 8.76 3.14
CA MET A 69 -0.61 7.76 3.41
C MET A 69 -1.61 8.25 4.46
N LEU A 70 -1.12 8.84 5.56
CA LEU A 70 -1.99 9.40 6.60
C LEU A 70 -2.87 10.52 6.04
N ARG A 71 -2.29 11.42 5.23
CA ARG A 71 -3.06 12.47 4.55
C ARG A 71 -4.17 11.88 3.69
N LYS A 72 -3.88 10.82 2.92
CA LYS A 72 -4.87 10.14 2.07
C LYS A 72 -6.01 9.49 2.86
N ILE A 73 -5.70 8.89 4.01
CA ILE A 73 -6.72 8.36 4.92
C ILE A 73 -7.59 9.49 5.48
N MET A 74 -6.97 10.59 5.93
CA MET A 74 -7.70 11.75 6.45
C MET A 74 -8.61 12.38 5.39
N GLU A 75 -8.13 12.52 4.15
CA GLU A 75 -8.94 13.01 3.02
C GLU A 75 -10.18 12.14 2.77
N LEU A 76 -10.03 10.80 2.80
CA LEU A 76 -11.17 9.89 2.67
C LEU A 76 -12.13 10.02 3.85
N PHE A 77 -11.61 10.12 5.07
CA PHE A 77 -12.41 10.29 6.28
C PHE A 77 -13.23 11.58 6.22
N ASP A 78 -12.59 12.72 5.93
CA ASP A 78 -13.26 14.02 5.83
C ASP A 78 -14.31 14.02 4.72
N PHE A 79 -14.01 13.41 3.57
CA PHE A 79 -14.97 13.23 2.48
C PHE A 79 -16.21 12.47 2.94
N LEU A 80 -16.04 11.34 3.63
CA LEU A 80 -17.16 10.57 4.13
C LEU A 80 -17.98 11.36 5.15
N PHE A 81 -17.33 12.01 6.12
CA PHE A 81 -18.01 12.76 7.17
C PHE A 81 -18.84 13.94 6.63
N HIS A 82 -18.35 14.64 5.60
CA HIS A 82 -19.08 15.76 5.00
C HIS A 82 -20.21 15.31 4.08
N ASN A 83 -20.04 14.20 3.35
CA ASN A 83 -20.99 13.78 2.32
C ASN A 83 -22.07 12.83 2.84
N ILE A 84 -21.81 12.04 3.90
CA ILE A 84 -22.78 11.10 4.46
C ILE A 84 -24.14 11.75 4.79
N PRO A 85 -24.23 12.93 5.46
CA PRO A 85 -25.51 13.57 5.76
C PRO A 85 -26.33 13.90 4.51
N GLY A 86 -25.67 14.30 3.41
CA GLY A 86 -26.33 14.61 2.14
C GLY A 86 -26.68 13.37 1.29
N MET A 87 -26.12 12.21 1.62
CA MET A 87 -26.39 10.94 0.92
C MET A 87 -27.53 10.13 1.56
N ILE A 88 -27.85 10.41 2.83
CA ILE A 88 -28.92 9.75 3.58
C ILE A 88 -30.28 10.47 3.35
N GLY A 89 -30.26 11.77 3.03
CA GLY A 89 -31.43 12.50 2.51
C GLY A 89 -31.72 12.21 1.04
#